data_AF-A0AAV6BG38-F1
#
_entry.id   AF-A0AAV6BG38-F1
#
_cell.length_a   1.000
_cell.length_b   1.000
_cell.length_c   1.000
_cell.angle_alpha   90.00
_cell.angle_beta   90.00
_cell.angle_gamma   90.00
#
_symmetry.space_group_name_H-M   'P 1'
#
loop_
_entity.id
_entity.type
_entity.pdbx_description
1 polymer ?
#
loop_
_entity_poly.entity_id
_entity_poly.type
_entity_poly.pdbx_seq_one_letter_code
_entity_poly.pdbx_strand_id
1 'polypeptide(L)' 'DQKEPKGTRIFGPVARELREREFMKIISLAPEVI' A
#
# COMPACT_ATOMS: atom_id res chain seq x y z
N ASP A 1 10.64 7.05 9.27
CA ASP A 1 9.78 7.27 8.09
C ASP A 1 9.93 6.30 6.90
N GLN A 2 10.65 5.18 7.01
CA GLN A 2 10.86 4.29 5.84
C GLN A 2 9.59 3.51 5.39
N LYS A 3 8.51 3.53 6.17
CA LYS A 3 7.24 2.86 5.85
C LYS A 3 6.15 3.82 5.34
N GLU A 4 6.49 5.10 5.17
CA GLU A 4 5.54 6.08 4.63
C GLU A 4 5.65 6.15 3.11
N PRO A 5 4.52 6.08 2.37
CA PRO A 5 4.54 6.28 0.94
C PRO A 5 4.93 7.73 0.64
N LYS A 6 5.98 7.91 -0.15
CA LYS A 6 6.42 9.24 -0.63
C LYS A 6 5.49 9.83 -1.70
N GLY A 7 4.68 8.97 -2.33
CA GLY A 7 3.70 9.36 -3.34
C GLY A 7 2.27 9.31 -2.79
N THR A 8 1.39 10.12 -3.38
CA THR A 8 -0.03 10.21 -2.99
C THR A 8 -0.94 9.24 -3.75
N ARG A 9 -0.44 8.54 -4.78
CA ARG A 9 -1.23 7.61 -5.59
C ARG A 9 -0.45 6.35 -5.94
N ILE A 10 -1.14 5.21 -5.86
CA ILE A 10 -0.67 3.89 -6.31
C ILE A 10 -1.48 3.47 -7.52
N PHE A 11 -0.80 2.94 -8.54
CA PHE A 11 -1.42 2.45 -9.75
C PHE A 11 -1.41 0.93 -9.77
N GLY A 12 -2.58 0.35 -10.02
CA GLY A 12 -2.75 -1.11 -10.12
C GLY A 12 -3.00 -1.81 -8.78
N PRO A 13 -3.21 -3.13 -8.83
CA PRO A 13 -3.50 -3.93 -7.66
C PRO A 13 -2.26 -4.08 -6.77
N VAL A 14 -2.50 -4.14 -5.45
CA VAL A 14 -1.47 -4.29 -4.44
C VAL A 14 -1.62 -5.64 -3.74
N ALA A 15 -0.50 -6.28 -3.39
CA ALA A 15 -0.50 -7.62 -2.80
C ALA A 15 -0.93 -7.63 -1.31
N ARG A 16 -1.75 -8.59 -0.88
CA ARG A 16 -2.27 -8.72 0.51
C ARG A 16 -1.18 -8.87 1.56
N GLU A 17 0.00 -9.37 1.19
CA GLU A 17 1.16 -9.55 2.05
C GLU A 17 1.66 -8.24 2.66
N LEU A 18 1.34 -7.09 2.04
CA LEU A 18 1.68 -5.79 2.59
C LEU A 18 0.93 -5.48 3.90
N ARG A 19 -0.18 -6.17 4.19
CA ARG A 19 -0.92 -6.03 5.44
C ARG A 19 -0.12 -6.57 6.61
N GLU A 20 0.52 -7.72 6.42
CA GLU A 20 1.35 -8.37 7.43
C GLU A 20 2.64 -7.60 7.69
N ARG A 21 3.13 -6.87 6.67
CA ARG A 21 4.32 -6.03 6.75
C ARG A 21 4.04 -4.60 7.26
N GLU A 22 2.83 -4.35 7.76
CA GLU A 22 2.38 -3.08 8.36
C GLU A 22 2.36 -1.88 7.40
N PHE A 23 2.26 -2.09 6.09
CA PHE A 23 2.13 -1.01 5.10
C PHE A 23 0.68 -0.56 4.89
N MET A 24 -0.02 -0.26 6.00
CA MET A 24 -1.44 0.15 6.01
C MET A 24 -1.72 1.33 5.06
N LYS A 25 -0.86 2.36 5.05
CA LYS A 25 -1.05 3.55 4.20
C LYS A 25 -1.02 3.22 2.70
N ILE A 26 -0.22 2.26 2.27
CA ILE A 26 -0.14 1.82 0.88
C ILE A 26 -1.42 1.09 0.49
N ILE A 27 -1.92 0.20 1.36
CA ILE A 27 -3.17 -0.52 1.15
C ILE A 27 -4.37 0.44 1.06
N SER A 28 -4.41 1.47 1.92
CA SER A 28 -5.49 2.46 1.90
C SER A 28 -5.51 3.32 0.64
N LEU A 29 -4.39 3.47 -0.05
CA LEU A 29 -4.28 4.26 -1.28
C LEU A 29 -4.47 3.43 -2.56
N ALA A 30 -4.52 2.10 -2.45
CA ALA A 30 -4.64 1.20 -3.57
C ALA A 30 -6.11 1.04 -4.02
N PRO A 31 -6.40 1.05 -5.33
CA PRO A 31 -7.74 0.82 -5.85
C PRO A 31 -8.21 -0.64 -5.68
N GLU A 32 -7.28 -1.59 -5.74
CA GLU A 32 -7.57 -3.03 -5.62
C GLU A 32 -6.45 -3.73 -4.84
N VAL A 33 -6.81 -4.79 -4.10
CA VAL A 33 -5.88 -5.58 -3.29
C VAL A 33 -6.07 -7.07 -3.60
N ILE A 34 -4.99 -7.72 -4.04
CA ILE A 34 -4.95 -9.14 -4.47
C ILE A 34 -4.26 -9.97 -3.42
#